data_AF-A0A9X2SMP9-F1
#
_entry.id   AF-A0A9X2SMP9-F1
#
_cell.length_a   1.000
_cell.length_b   1.000
_cell.length_c   1.000
_cell.angle_alpha   90.00
_cell.angle_beta   90.00
_cell.angle_gamma   90.00
#
_symmetry.space_group_name_H-M   'P 1'
#
loop_
_entity.id
_entity.type
_entity.pdbx_description
1 polymer ?
#
loop_
_entity_poly.entity_id
_entity_poly.type
_entity_poly.pdbx_seq_one_letter_code
_entity_poly.pdbx_strand_id
1 'polypeptide(L)'
;MSWWVVVAAAIVVVVVAWVATNWLLGEAASAKDPGAARVDAIKTGLGIGAGTTGIFALLLAVRRQWHSESDATEKNVTELYTKAADQLGSAEAPVRLAGLYALERLAHNNPGQRQSIVNVICAYLRMPFTPPNPAPATDDPEQQERTQEREVRLAGQRILQDHVDPQNRGKFWADIDLDLTNAHLIDFGLSGRRLRRVRFNGATFNGPASFDDATFTGPAVFSEAIFTDLAAFVDATFAGSASFLEATFTGEGMVPQRNLHRRRVVRRRDFHRRGMVLRRDLHQQCSIRRGDFHRPSLIRGSDLHRPRLVHRRDLHQQGLVRQRDLHRQGPIRPGDLRRWSP
;
A
#
# COMPACT_ATOMS: atom_id res chain seq x y z
N MET A 1 9.82 -31.72 -11.09
CA MET A 1 9.38 -33.06 -11.54
C MET A 1 8.98 -33.88 -10.33
N SER A 2 7.74 -34.36 -10.24
CA SER A 2 7.26 -35.10 -9.06
C SER A 2 8.00 -36.44 -8.90
N TRP A 3 8.25 -36.86 -7.66
CA TRP A 3 9.00 -38.09 -7.32
C TRP A 3 8.50 -39.34 -8.08
N TRP A 4 7.18 -39.42 -8.25
CA TRP A 4 6.53 -40.51 -8.97
C TRP A 4 6.90 -40.61 -10.45
N VAL A 5 7.29 -39.53 -11.13
CA VAL A 5 7.68 -39.58 -12.54
C VAL A 5 9.05 -40.25 -12.71
N VAL A 6 9.98 -40.02 -11.77
CA VAL A 6 11.30 -40.68 -11.77
C VAL A 6 11.13 -42.17 -11.47
N VAL A 7 10.27 -42.51 -10.52
CA VAL A 7 9.93 -43.91 -10.19
C VAL A 7 9.24 -44.59 -11.37
N ALA A 8 8.28 -43.93 -12.02
CA ALA A 8 7.59 -44.47 -13.18
C ALA A 8 8.55 -44.70 -14.36
N ALA A 9 9.46 -43.76 -14.63
CA ALA A 9 10.47 -43.92 -15.67
C ALA A 9 11.42 -45.09 -15.39
N ALA A 10 11.84 -45.26 -14.13
CA ALA A 10 12.68 -46.39 -13.72
C ALA A 10 11.94 -47.73 -13.87
N ILE A 11 10.66 -47.79 -13.49
CA ILE A 11 9.81 -48.99 -13.66
C ILE A 11 9.67 -49.33 -15.15
N VAL A 12 9.37 -48.35 -16.01
CA VAL A 12 9.23 -48.58 -17.45
C VAL A 12 10.50 -49.17 -18.05
N VAL A 13 11.67 -48.65 -17.66
CA VAL A 13 12.97 -49.17 -18.13
C VAL A 13 13.20 -50.62 -17.70
N VAL A 14 12.92 -50.94 -16.43
CA VAL A 14 13.06 -52.32 -15.90
C VAL A 14 12.10 -53.28 -16.62
N VAL A 15 10.85 -52.85 -16.83
CA VAL A 15 9.84 -53.66 -17.54
C VAL A 15 10.25 -53.91 -18.99
N VAL A 16 10.74 -52.89 -19.71
CA VAL A 16 11.20 -53.04 -21.10
C VAL A 16 12.39 -54.00 -21.18
N ALA A 17 13.37 -53.87 -20.28
CA ALA A 17 14.52 -54.78 -20.23
C ALA A 17 14.11 -56.22 -19.91
N TRP A 18 13.17 -56.42 -18.98
CA TRP A 18 12.64 -57.74 -18.63
C TRP A 18 11.90 -58.38 -19.82
N VAL A 19 11.00 -57.63 -20.48
CA VAL A 19 10.26 -58.11 -21.65
C VAL A 19 11.20 -58.46 -22.80
N ALA A 20 12.18 -57.60 -23.11
CA ALA A 20 13.14 -57.86 -24.17
C ALA A 20 14.01 -59.09 -23.88
N THR A 21 14.46 -59.26 -22.63
CA THR A 21 15.26 -60.42 -22.23
C THR A 21 14.45 -61.71 -22.34
N ASN A 22 13.19 -61.70 -21.87
CA ASN A 22 12.33 -62.89 -21.93
C ASN A 22 11.97 -63.27 -23.38
N TRP A 23 11.76 -62.28 -24.23
CA TRP A 23 11.53 -62.49 -25.67
C TRP A 23 12.75 -63.10 -26.36
N LEU A 24 13.94 -62.56 -26.11
CA LEU A 24 15.21 -63.07 -26.66
C LEU A 24 15.53 -64.50 -26.16
N LEU A 25 15.24 -64.81 -24.89
CA LEU A 25 15.42 -66.16 -24.36
C LEU A 25 14.45 -67.18 -24.98
N GLY A 26 13.21 -66.76 -25.28
CA GLY A 26 12.25 -67.59 -26.01
C GLY A 26 12.70 -67.90 -27.43
N GLU A 27 13.24 -66.91 -28.13
CA GLU A 27 13.81 -67.08 -29.48
C GLU A 27 15.06 -67.98 -29.45
N ALA A 28 15.95 -67.78 -28.48
CA ALA A 28 17.16 -68.57 -28.28
C ALA A 28 16.87 -70.04 -27.94
N ALA A 29 15.73 -70.34 -27.31
CA ALA A 29 15.29 -71.72 -27.02
C ALA A 29 14.87 -72.48 -28.29
N SER A 30 14.52 -71.76 -29.37
CA SER A 30 14.13 -72.33 -30.65
C SER A 30 15.28 -72.39 -31.67
N ALA A 31 16.48 -71.93 -31.28
CA ALA A 31 17.65 -71.85 -32.16
C ALA A 31 18.36 -73.21 -32.33
N LYS A 32 18.96 -73.42 -33.50
CA LYS A 32 19.70 -74.64 -33.87
C LYS A 32 20.93 -74.91 -32.98
N ASP A 33 21.49 -73.88 -32.35
CA ASP A 33 22.60 -73.96 -31.41
C ASP A 33 22.31 -73.11 -30.15
N PRO A 34 21.67 -73.71 -29.12
CA PRO A 34 21.13 -72.99 -27.98
C PRO A 34 22.21 -72.44 -27.02
N GLY A 35 23.45 -72.93 -27.10
CA GLY A 35 24.55 -72.48 -26.24
C GLY A 35 25.05 -71.08 -26.60
N ALA A 36 25.32 -70.85 -27.90
CA ALA A 36 25.80 -69.58 -28.41
C ALA A 36 24.75 -68.47 -28.31
N ALA A 37 23.48 -68.79 -28.63
CA ALA A 37 22.37 -67.83 -28.58
C ALA A 37 22.07 -67.32 -27.15
N ARG A 38 22.27 -68.16 -26.12
CA ARG A 38 22.11 -67.76 -24.71
C ARG A 38 23.19 -66.77 -24.27
N VAL A 39 24.45 -66.96 -24.70
CA VAL A 39 25.55 -66.07 -24.33
C VAL A 39 25.40 -64.69 -24.96
N ASP A 40 24.98 -64.62 -26.23
CA ASP A 40 24.71 -63.35 -26.89
C ASP A 40 23.54 -62.62 -26.23
N ALA A 41 22.43 -63.31 -25.92
CA ALA A 41 21.30 -62.73 -25.19
C ALA A 41 21.69 -62.18 -23.80
N ILE A 42 22.56 -62.89 -23.07
CA ILE A 42 23.08 -62.42 -21.78
C ILE A 42 23.94 -61.16 -21.97
N LYS A 43 24.78 -61.10 -23.01
CA LYS A 43 25.61 -59.91 -23.31
C LYS A 43 24.77 -58.69 -23.70
N THR A 44 23.71 -58.85 -24.51
CA THR A 44 22.80 -57.75 -24.84
C THR A 44 22.01 -57.28 -23.61
N GLY A 45 21.55 -58.21 -22.76
CA GLY A 45 20.88 -57.89 -21.51
C GLY A 45 21.77 -57.07 -20.55
N LEU A 46 23.06 -57.45 -20.41
CA LEU A 46 24.03 -56.71 -19.60
C LEU A 46 24.32 -55.31 -20.17
N GLY A 47 24.41 -55.18 -21.51
CA GLY A 47 24.62 -53.89 -22.18
C GLY A 47 23.47 -52.90 -21.96
N ILE A 48 22.22 -53.39 -21.94
CA ILE A 48 21.04 -52.59 -21.61
C ILE A 48 21.10 -52.14 -20.13
N GLY A 49 21.48 -53.02 -19.21
CA GLY A 49 21.65 -52.68 -17.79
C GLY A 49 22.68 -51.58 -17.53
N ALA A 50 23.83 -51.60 -18.23
CA ALA A 50 24.85 -50.56 -18.10
C ALA A 50 24.36 -49.18 -18.61
N GLY A 51 23.65 -49.14 -19.74
CA GLY A 51 23.11 -47.89 -20.30
C GLY A 51 22.05 -47.23 -19.42
N THR A 52 21.19 -48.03 -18.79
CA THR A 52 20.12 -47.53 -17.91
C THR A 52 20.64 -46.90 -16.62
N THR A 53 21.73 -47.45 -16.07
CA THR A 53 22.42 -46.87 -14.91
C THR A 53 22.97 -45.48 -15.22
N GLY A 54 23.53 -45.28 -16.42
CA GLY A 54 24.01 -43.97 -16.89
C GLY A 54 22.91 -42.94 -17.05
N ILE A 55 21.78 -43.31 -17.68
CA ILE A 55 20.62 -42.43 -17.85
C ILE A 55 20.00 -42.06 -16.49
N PHE A 56 19.90 -43.01 -15.57
CA PHE A 56 19.39 -42.76 -14.23
C PHE A 56 20.31 -41.82 -13.43
N ALA A 57 21.63 -41.99 -13.51
CA ALA A 57 22.60 -41.09 -12.91
C ALA A 57 22.49 -39.67 -13.50
N LEU A 58 22.31 -39.55 -14.82
CA LEU A 58 22.08 -38.27 -15.50
C LEU A 58 20.77 -37.60 -15.04
N LEU A 59 19.67 -38.34 -14.93
CA LEU A 59 18.40 -37.80 -14.44
C LEU A 59 18.50 -37.34 -12.98
N LEU A 60 19.22 -38.08 -12.13
CA LEU A 60 19.50 -37.67 -10.76
C LEU A 60 20.42 -36.45 -10.69
N ALA A 61 21.45 -36.36 -11.54
CA ALA A 61 22.35 -35.22 -11.61
C ALA A 61 21.60 -33.96 -12.08
N VAL A 62 20.80 -34.07 -13.13
CA VAL A 62 19.93 -32.99 -13.61
C VAL A 62 18.95 -32.56 -12.51
N ARG A 63 18.28 -33.50 -11.82
CA ARG A 63 17.40 -33.16 -10.71
C ARG A 63 18.12 -32.46 -9.56
N ARG A 64 19.30 -32.95 -9.17
CA ARG A 64 20.13 -32.30 -8.14
C ARG A 64 20.49 -30.89 -8.58
N GLN A 65 20.82 -30.69 -9.85
CA GLN A 65 21.13 -29.39 -10.42
C GLN A 65 19.96 -28.40 -10.28
N TRP A 66 18.75 -28.78 -10.70
CA TRP A 66 17.56 -27.91 -10.60
C TRP A 66 17.25 -27.49 -9.14
N HIS A 67 17.38 -28.41 -8.19
CA HIS A 67 17.19 -28.08 -6.77
C HIS A 67 18.32 -27.20 -6.24
N SER A 68 19.57 -27.51 -6.58
CA SER A 68 20.73 -26.71 -6.12
C SER A 68 20.75 -25.30 -6.68
N GLU A 69 20.28 -25.09 -7.92
CA GLU A 69 20.17 -23.76 -8.55
C GLU A 69 19.07 -22.93 -7.87
N SER A 70 17.96 -23.56 -7.49
CA SER A 70 16.89 -22.89 -6.74
C SER A 70 17.37 -22.48 -5.35
N ASP A 71 18.03 -23.39 -4.64
CA ASP A 71 18.56 -23.12 -3.29
C ASP A 71 19.68 -22.07 -3.33
N ALA A 72 20.50 -22.06 -4.39
CA ALA A 72 21.58 -21.07 -4.56
C ALA A 72 21.04 -19.67 -4.85
N THR A 73 19.99 -19.56 -5.66
CA THR A 73 19.35 -18.27 -5.95
C THR A 73 18.66 -17.70 -4.72
N GLU A 74 17.94 -18.53 -3.95
CA GLU A 74 17.29 -18.11 -2.70
C GLU A 74 18.30 -17.63 -1.65
N LYS A 75 19.43 -18.35 -1.50
CA LYS A 75 20.52 -17.94 -0.60
C LYS A 75 21.15 -16.61 -1.01
N ASN A 76 21.46 -16.43 -2.29
CA ASN A 76 22.04 -15.18 -2.79
C ASN A 76 21.09 -13.98 -2.57
N VAL A 77 19.79 -14.17 -2.83
CA VAL A 77 18.79 -13.11 -2.59
C VAL A 77 18.70 -12.78 -1.09
N THR A 78 18.74 -13.78 -0.22
CA THR A 78 18.74 -13.58 1.24
C THR A 78 19.99 -12.84 1.71
N GLU A 79 21.15 -13.16 1.15
CA GLU A 79 22.42 -12.48 1.44
C GLU A 79 22.39 -11.00 0.99
N LEU A 80 21.93 -10.74 -0.23
CA LEU A 80 21.76 -9.37 -0.76
C LEU A 80 20.77 -8.57 0.08
N TYR A 81 19.67 -9.19 0.49
CA TYR A 81 18.70 -8.59 1.40
C TYR A 81 19.34 -8.22 2.74
N THR A 82 20.05 -9.16 3.36
CA THR A 82 20.70 -8.95 4.66
C THR A 82 21.73 -7.83 4.57
N LYS A 83 22.56 -7.84 3.52
CA LYS A 83 23.55 -6.79 3.28
C LYS A 83 22.93 -5.40 3.10
N ALA A 84 21.82 -5.31 2.36
CA ALA A 84 21.14 -4.04 2.15
C ALA A 84 20.43 -3.55 3.42
N ALA A 85 19.89 -4.47 4.23
CA ALA A 85 19.34 -4.17 5.54
C ALA A 85 20.43 -3.69 6.53
N ASP A 86 21.61 -4.30 6.52
CA ASP A 86 22.76 -3.88 7.32
C ASP A 86 23.24 -2.47 6.91
N GLN A 87 23.29 -2.18 5.61
CA GLN A 87 23.61 -0.85 5.09
C GLN A 87 22.62 0.22 5.56
N LEU A 88 21.33 -0.12 5.68
CA LEU A 88 20.30 0.77 6.18
C LEU A 88 20.47 1.10 7.68
N GLY A 89 21.16 0.24 8.43
CA GLY A 89 21.55 0.47 9.83
C GLY A 89 22.84 1.27 10.03
N SER A 90 23.51 1.69 8.95
CA SER A 90 24.76 2.46 9.02
C SER A 90 24.54 3.85 9.62
N ALA A 91 25.55 4.36 10.36
CA ALA A 91 25.59 5.75 10.81
C ALA A 91 25.72 6.74 9.63
N GLU A 92 26.31 6.31 8.52
CA GLU A 92 26.56 7.13 7.34
C GLU A 92 25.34 7.18 6.41
N ALA A 93 24.77 8.37 6.23
CA ALA A 93 23.61 8.56 5.35
C ALA A 93 23.82 8.11 3.89
N PRO A 94 24.99 8.33 3.25
CA PRO A 94 25.25 7.80 1.91
C PRO A 94 25.15 6.26 1.83
N VAL A 95 25.56 5.55 2.90
CA VAL A 95 25.47 4.09 2.97
C VAL A 95 24.02 3.65 3.12
N ARG A 96 23.22 4.35 3.94
CA ARG A 96 21.78 4.09 4.07
C ARG A 96 21.02 4.29 2.76
N LEU A 97 21.33 5.35 2.02
CA LEU A 97 20.78 5.59 0.68
C LEU A 97 21.13 4.46 -0.29
N ALA A 98 22.40 4.02 -0.32
CA ALA A 98 22.81 2.88 -1.13
C ALA A 98 22.04 1.61 -0.75
N GLY A 99 21.81 1.38 0.55
CA GLY A 99 20.97 0.29 1.06
C GLY A 99 19.52 0.36 0.56
N LEU A 100 18.89 1.53 0.59
CA LEU A 100 17.52 1.74 0.07
C LEU A 100 17.41 1.40 -1.41
N TYR A 101 18.35 1.88 -2.24
CA TYR A 101 18.34 1.59 -3.68
C TYR A 101 18.69 0.12 -3.99
N ALA A 102 19.55 -0.50 -3.18
CA ALA A 102 19.82 -1.93 -3.27
C ALA A 102 18.56 -2.76 -2.96
N LEU A 103 17.81 -2.38 -1.92
CA LEU A 103 16.52 -2.98 -1.58
C LEU A 103 15.49 -2.79 -2.71
N GLU A 104 15.37 -1.59 -3.27
CA GLU A 104 14.48 -1.32 -4.41
C GLU A 104 14.79 -2.24 -5.60
N ARG A 105 16.07 -2.32 -5.98
CA ARG A 105 16.52 -3.18 -7.07
C ARG A 105 16.26 -4.67 -6.78
N LEU A 106 16.45 -5.10 -5.53
CA LEU A 106 16.14 -6.46 -5.12
C LEU A 106 14.64 -6.76 -5.26
N ALA A 107 13.77 -5.84 -4.86
CA ALA A 107 12.32 -5.96 -4.98
C ALA A 107 11.85 -5.96 -6.44
N HIS A 108 12.51 -5.19 -7.30
CA HIS A 108 12.22 -5.15 -8.74
C HIS A 108 12.41 -6.53 -9.37
N ASN A 109 13.54 -7.19 -9.07
CA ASN A 109 13.89 -8.50 -9.63
C ASN A 109 13.19 -9.67 -8.95
N ASN A 110 12.65 -9.48 -7.74
CA ASN A 110 12.04 -10.55 -6.93
C ASN A 110 10.62 -10.18 -6.49
N PRO A 111 9.59 -10.39 -7.33
CA PRO A 111 8.22 -10.01 -7.02
C PRO A 111 7.68 -10.57 -5.71
N GLY A 112 8.05 -11.82 -5.36
CA GLY A 112 7.66 -12.47 -4.11
C GLY A 112 8.20 -11.78 -2.84
N GLN A 113 9.22 -10.93 -2.95
CA GLN A 113 9.84 -10.26 -1.82
C GLN A 113 9.46 -8.79 -1.67
N ARG A 114 8.68 -8.23 -2.61
CA ARG A 114 8.30 -6.81 -2.61
C ARG A 114 7.68 -6.37 -1.29
N GLN A 115 6.75 -7.16 -0.75
CA GLN A 115 6.13 -6.81 0.54
C GLN A 115 7.13 -6.84 1.69
N SER A 116 8.05 -7.81 1.74
CA SER A 116 9.08 -7.87 2.78
C SER A 116 10.00 -6.66 2.71
N ILE A 117 10.41 -6.25 1.51
CA ILE A 117 11.26 -5.09 1.31
C ILE A 117 10.53 -3.78 1.65
N VAL A 118 9.27 -3.65 1.23
CA VAL A 118 8.39 -2.54 1.66
C VAL A 118 8.30 -2.48 3.18
N ASN A 119 8.15 -3.63 3.86
CA ASN A 119 8.09 -3.66 5.32
C ASN A 119 9.39 -3.17 5.98
N VAL A 120 10.56 -3.43 5.39
CA VAL A 120 11.85 -2.90 5.88
C VAL A 120 11.91 -1.38 5.74
N ILE A 121 11.54 -0.86 4.56
CA ILE A 121 11.50 0.60 4.33
C ILE A 121 10.50 1.26 5.29
N CYS A 122 9.31 0.68 5.45
CA CYS A 122 8.33 1.11 6.45
C CYS A 122 8.89 1.05 7.88
N ALA A 123 9.61 0.00 8.26
CA ALA A 123 10.23 -0.11 9.58
C ALA A 123 11.26 1.00 9.81
N TYR A 124 12.08 1.31 8.81
CA TYR A 124 13.02 2.44 8.85
C TYR A 124 12.31 3.77 9.06
N LEU A 125 11.25 4.05 8.28
CA LEU A 125 10.47 5.30 8.38
C LEU A 125 9.74 5.43 9.73
N ARG A 126 9.46 4.33 10.41
CA ARG A 126 8.88 4.31 11.77
C ARG A 126 9.89 4.54 12.89
N MET A 127 11.20 4.53 12.60
CA MET A 127 12.20 4.86 13.62
C MET A 127 12.06 6.32 14.06
N PRO A 128 12.44 6.66 15.31
CA PRO A 128 12.39 8.04 15.80
C PRO A 128 13.05 9.03 14.84
N PHE A 129 12.44 10.20 14.70
CA PHE A 129 12.91 11.24 13.80
C PHE A 129 12.70 12.62 14.40
N THR A 130 13.75 13.43 14.37
CA THR A 130 13.67 14.85 14.71
C THR A 130 13.95 15.64 13.44
N PRO A 131 12.98 16.41 12.91
CA PRO A 131 13.20 17.17 11.69
C PRO A 131 14.28 18.25 11.89
N PRO A 132 15.07 18.57 10.85
CA PRO A 132 16.05 19.64 10.91
C PRO A 132 15.35 21.00 11.12
N ASN A 133 16.06 21.94 11.75
CA ASN A 133 15.54 23.29 11.95
C ASN A 133 15.48 24.03 10.59
N PRO A 134 14.38 24.72 10.24
CA PRO A 134 14.27 25.50 9.00
C PRO A 134 15.23 26.70 8.89
N ALA A 135 15.93 27.06 9.97
CA ALA A 135 16.92 28.13 10.00
C ALA A 135 18.09 27.85 9.02
N PRO A 136 18.79 28.90 8.52
CA PRO A 136 19.88 28.74 7.57
C PRO A 136 20.94 27.76 8.07
N ALA A 137 21.58 27.06 7.12
CA ALA A 137 22.59 26.04 7.38
C ALA A 137 23.65 26.57 8.36
N THR A 138 23.57 26.07 9.60
CA THR A 138 24.63 26.21 10.59
C THR A 138 25.63 25.09 10.36
N ASP A 139 26.92 25.34 10.54
CA ASP A 139 27.97 24.30 10.60
C ASP A 139 27.85 23.41 11.87
N ASP A 140 26.63 23.26 12.40
CA ASP A 140 26.28 22.41 13.53
C ASP A 140 26.19 20.95 13.04
N PRO A 141 27.07 20.05 13.54
CA PRO A 141 27.06 18.64 13.16
C PRO A 141 25.70 17.96 13.38
N GLU A 142 24.96 18.33 14.43
CA GLU A 142 23.66 17.72 14.74
C GLU A 142 22.59 18.12 13.70
N GLN A 143 22.61 19.37 13.22
CA GLN A 143 21.73 19.81 12.13
C GLN A 143 22.11 19.15 10.80
N GLN A 144 23.40 18.94 10.56
CA GLN A 144 23.85 18.25 9.36
C GLN A 144 23.38 16.79 9.35
N GLU A 145 23.49 16.08 10.47
CA GLU A 145 22.98 14.71 10.62
C GLU A 145 21.46 14.65 10.44
N ARG A 146 20.70 15.57 11.05
CA ARG A 146 19.23 15.66 10.85
C ARG A 146 18.85 15.92 9.39
N THR A 147 19.62 16.76 8.70
CA THR A 147 19.39 17.07 7.27
C THR A 147 19.67 15.84 6.41
N GLN A 148 20.77 15.15 6.68
CA GLN A 148 21.11 13.90 5.98
C GLN A 148 20.05 12.81 6.23
N GLU A 149 19.60 12.65 7.47
CA GLU A 149 18.54 11.71 7.83
C GLU A 149 17.21 12.03 7.12
N ARG A 150 16.87 13.32 7.02
CA ARG A 150 15.72 13.78 6.24
C ARG A 150 15.82 13.32 4.78
N GLU A 151 16.98 13.45 4.15
CA GLU A 151 17.16 13.03 2.75
C GLU A 151 17.02 11.51 2.57
N VAL A 152 17.53 10.71 3.50
CA VAL A 152 17.35 9.24 3.48
C VAL A 152 15.87 8.87 3.58
N ARG A 153 15.13 9.53 4.48
CA ARG A 153 13.68 9.28 4.66
C ARG A 153 12.87 9.70 3.44
N LEU A 154 13.20 10.84 2.84
CA LEU A 154 12.58 11.26 1.58
C LEU A 154 12.82 10.25 0.47
N ALA A 155 14.02 9.68 0.37
CA ALA A 155 14.29 8.61 -0.59
C ALA A 155 13.41 7.38 -0.33
N GLY A 156 13.29 6.93 0.93
CA GLY A 156 12.42 5.82 1.31
C GLY A 156 10.94 6.09 0.97
N GLN A 157 10.44 7.28 1.29
CA GLN A 157 9.08 7.70 0.95
C GLN A 157 8.82 7.72 -0.57
N ARG A 158 9.77 8.24 -1.36
CA ARG A 158 9.67 8.29 -2.83
C ARG A 158 9.61 6.88 -3.42
N ILE A 159 10.47 5.97 -2.96
CA ILE A 159 10.43 4.55 -3.38
C ILE A 159 9.04 3.97 -3.11
N LEU A 160 8.49 4.18 -1.92
CA LEU A 160 7.14 3.69 -1.60
C LEU A 160 6.06 4.30 -2.51
N GLN A 161 6.10 5.62 -2.75
CA GLN A 161 5.14 6.34 -3.58
C GLN A 161 5.20 5.90 -5.06
N ASP A 162 6.40 5.74 -5.61
CA ASP A 162 6.64 5.36 -7.01
C ASP A 162 6.11 3.96 -7.32
N HIS A 163 6.29 3.03 -6.39
CA HIS A 163 5.90 1.63 -6.60
C HIS A 163 4.43 1.34 -6.32
N VAL A 164 3.67 2.28 -5.78
CA VAL A 164 2.22 2.14 -5.56
C VAL A 164 1.38 3.02 -6.49
N ASP A 165 2.03 3.63 -7.49
CA ASP A 165 1.39 4.39 -8.54
C ASP A 165 0.96 3.48 -9.72
N PRO A 166 -0.34 3.25 -9.96
CA PRO A 166 -0.82 2.44 -11.07
C PRO A 166 -0.56 3.06 -12.45
N GLN A 167 -0.26 4.35 -12.54
CA GLN A 167 0.12 5.01 -13.79
C GLN A 167 1.54 4.62 -14.22
N ASN A 168 2.40 4.24 -13.27
CA ASN A 168 3.76 3.81 -13.50
C ASN A 168 3.86 2.32 -13.85
N ARG A 169 3.33 1.92 -15.02
CA ARG A 169 3.15 0.50 -15.42
C ARG A 169 4.42 -0.36 -15.35
N GLY A 170 5.61 0.23 -15.48
CA GLY A 170 6.89 -0.49 -15.39
C GLY A 170 7.43 -0.67 -13.97
N LYS A 171 6.93 0.09 -13.00
CA LYS A 171 7.37 0.06 -11.60
C LYS A 171 6.27 -0.31 -10.62
N PHE A 172 5.01 -0.31 -11.02
CA PHE A 172 3.88 -0.56 -10.13
C PHE A 172 3.91 -1.96 -9.50
N TRP A 173 3.78 -2.00 -8.18
CA TRP A 173 3.65 -3.20 -7.36
C TRP A 173 2.21 -3.31 -6.86
N ALA A 174 1.47 -4.26 -7.43
CA ALA A 174 0.11 -4.55 -7.00
C ALA A 174 0.07 -5.17 -5.60
N ASP A 175 -1.06 -4.99 -4.91
CA ASP A 175 -1.41 -5.63 -3.64
C ASP A 175 -0.45 -5.38 -2.47
N ILE A 176 0.23 -4.23 -2.47
CA ILE A 176 1.11 -3.77 -1.40
C ILE A 176 0.33 -3.22 -0.20
N ASP A 177 0.80 -3.58 0.99
CA ASP A 177 0.43 -2.97 2.26
C ASP A 177 1.50 -2.00 2.74
N LEU A 178 1.09 -0.84 3.24
CA LEU A 178 1.97 0.09 3.96
C LEU A 178 1.62 0.14 5.44
N ASP A 179 2.62 -0.05 6.30
CA ASP A 179 2.51 0.16 7.73
C ASP A 179 3.48 1.26 8.17
N LEU A 180 2.94 2.47 8.25
CA LEU A 180 3.65 3.69 8.65
C LEU A 180 3.11 4.20 9.99
N THR A 181 2.70 3.27 10.86
CA THR A 181 2.27 3.54 12.24
C THR A 181 3.36 4.32 13.01
N ASN A 182 3.01 5.45 13.60
CA ASN A 182 3.90 6.38 14.31
C ASN A 182 5.05 6.96 13.47
N ALA A 183 4.98 6.86 12.14
CA ALA A 183 6.01 7.43 11.28
C ALA A 183 5.87 8.97 11.22
N HIS A 184 7.02 9.64 11.10
CA HIS A 184 7.08 11.05 10.72
C HIS A 184 7.28 11.13 9.20
N LEU A 185 6.26 11.64 8.51
CA LEU A 185 6.18 11.69 7.06
C LEU A 185 6.27 13.13 6.57
N ILE A 186 7.07 13.39 5.54
CA ILE A 186 7.36 14.73 5.04
C ILE A 186 6.78 14.87 3.63
N ASP A 187 5.85 15.81 3.42
CA ASP A 187 5.18 16.05 2.13
C ASP A 187 4.63 14.75 1.50
N PHE A 188 4.15 13.83 2.35
CA PHE A 188 3.77 12.50 1.93
C PHE A 188 2.29 12.46 1.52
N GLY A 189 2.07 12.23 0.22
CA GLY A 189 0.76 11.99 -0.35
C GLY A 189 0.67 10.65 -1.09
N LEU A 190 -0.56 10.17 -1.24
CA LEU A 190 -0.92 9.00 -2.04
C LEU A 190 -2.04 9.32 -3.04
N SER A 191 -2.17 10.58 -3.48
CA SER A 191 -3.05 10.99 -4.58
C SER A 191 -2.89 10.14 -5.84
N GLY A 192 -3.97 9.54 -6.35
CA GLY A 192 -4.00 8.68 -7.52
C GLY A 192 -3.34 7.30 -7.33
N ARG A 193 -2.77 7.01 -6.16
CA ARG A 193 -2.09 5.73 -5.88
C ARG A 193 -3.11 4.64 -5.55
N ARG A 194 -2.71 3.37 -5.74
CA ARG A 194 -3.54 2.20 -5.42
C ARG A 194 -2.81 1.24 -4.49
N LEU A 195 -3.41 0.97 -3.33
CA LEU A 195 -2.85 0.09 -2.30
C LEU A 195 -3.87 -0.90 -1.77
N ARG A 196 -3.38 -2.00 -1.19
CA ARG A 196 -4.25 -2.98 -0.55
C ARG A 196 -4.61 -2.57 0.87
N ARG A 197 -3.64 -2.27 1.73
CA ARG A 197 -3.91 -1.76 3.09
C ARG A 197 -2.96 -0.63 3.43
N VAL A 198 -3.44 0.30 4.23
CA VAL A 198 -2.59 1.34 4.82
C VAL A 198 -2.87 1.49 6.31
N ARG A 199 -1.80 1.61 7.09
CA ARG A 199 -1.84 2.00 8.50
C ARG A 199 -0.97 3.22 8.72
N PHE A 200 -1.60 4.28 9.19
CA PHE A 200 -1.02 5.55 9.58
C PHE A 200 -1.40 5.86 11.03
N ASN A 201 -1.64 4.84 11.84
CA ASN A 201 -1.99 5.01 13.25
C ASN A 201 -0.93 5.86 13.96
N GLY A 202 -1.30 6.98 14.57
CA GLY A 202 -0.35 7.87 15.24
C GLY A 202 0.70 8.53 14.33
N ALA A 203 0.59 8.39 13.00
CA ALA A 203 1.56 8.96 12.07
C ALA A 203 1.41 10.49 12.02
N THR A 204 2.54 11.19 11.90
CA THR A 204 2.57 12.64 11.71
C THR A 204 2.89 12.97 10.26
N PHE A 205 1.97 13.63 9.57
CA PHE A 205 2.16 14.19 8.24
C PHE A 205 2.57 15.66 8.37
N ASN A 206 3.85 15.91 8.14
CA ASN A 206 4.44 17.25 8.12
C ASN A 206 4.46 17.77 6.68
N GLY A 207 3.72 18.85 6.45
CA GLY A 207 3.47 19.41 5.12
C GLY A 207 2.20 18.85 4.46
N PRO A 208 1.90 19.26 3.22
CA PRO A 208 0.69 18.86 2.52
C PRO A 208 0.60 17.34 2.32
N ALA A 209 -0.56 16.77 2.63
CA ALA A 209 -0.84 15.34 2.51
C ALA A 209 -2.10 15.11 1.68
N SER A 210 -1.93 14.97 0.36
CA SER A 210 -3.04 14.64 -0.55
C SER A 210 -3.15 13.14 -0.78
N PHE A 211 -4.38 12.65 -0.69
CA PHE A 211 -4.85 11.30 -0.99
C PHE A 211 -5.96 11.37 -2.05
N ASP A 212 -5.98 12.44 -2.84
CA ASP A 212 -7.03 12.66 -3.84
C ASP A 212 -6.98 11.54 -4.90
N ASP A 213 -8.12 10.99 -5.30
CA ASP A 213 -8.20 9.83 -6.22
C ASP A 213 -7.48 8.56 -5.73
N ALA A 214 -7.02 8.50 -4.47
CA ALA A 214 -6.36 7.32 -3.93
C ALA A 214 -7.35 6.16 -3.80
N THR A 215 -6.92 4.94 -4.15
CA THR A 215 -7.75 3.73 -4.01
C THR A 215 -7.15 2.76 -2.98
N PHE A 216 -7.88 2.51 -1.90
CA PHE A 216 -7.55 1.52 -0.88
C PHE A 216 -8.49 0.32 -0.99
N THR A 217 -7.98 -0.83 -1.45
CA THR A 217 -8.82 -2.01 -1.71
C THR A 217 -9.18 -2.80 -0.43
N GLY A 218 -8.45 -2.57 0.66
CA GLY A 218 -8.66 -3.13 2.00
C GLY A 218 -8.63 -2.02 3.07
N PRO A 219 -8.41 -2.39 4.35
CA PRO A 219 -8.44 -1.42 5.45
C PRO A 219 -7.46 -0.24 5.29
N ALA A 220 -7.95 0.97 5.56
CA ALA A 220 -7.18 2.21 5.60
C ALA A 220 -7.37 2.90 6.96
N VAL A 221 -6.33 2.91 7.79
CA VAL A 221 -6.44 3.38 9.18
C VAL A 221 -5.56 4.60 9.38
N PHE A 222 -6.17 5.70 9.80
CA PHE A 222 -5.56 6.99 10.11
C PHE A 222 -5.86 7.41 11.56
N SER A 223 -6.18 6.44 12.43
CA SER A 223 -6.51 6.75 13.82
C SER A 223 -5.33 7.43 14.52
N GLU A 224 -5.59 8.47 15.30
CA GLU A 224 -4.56 9.26 16.00
C GLU A 224 -3.53 9.92 15.06
N ALA A 225 -3.74 9.90 13.74
CA ALA A 225 -2.85 10.55 12.79
C ALA A 225 -2.92 12.08 12.93
N ILE A 226 -1.79 12.76 12.77
CA ILE A 226 -1.68 14.21 12.89
C ILE A 226 -1.32 14.77 11.51
N PHE A 227 -2.21 15.58 10.93
CA PHE A 227 -1.96 16.32 9.70
C PHE A 227 -1.67 17.78 10.05
N THR A 228 -0.41 18.19 9.86
CA THR A 228 0.03 19.53 10.29
C THR A 228 -0.39 20.64 9.31
N ASP A 229 -0.67 20.28 8.06
CA ASP A 229 -1.04 21.17 6.96
C ASP A 229 -2.28 20.64 6.21
N LEU A 230 -2.52 21.11 4.98
CA LEU A 230 -3.60 20.69 4.09
C LEU A 230 -3.62 19.16 3.95
N ALA A 231 -4.75 18.56 4.31
CA ALA A 231 -5.01 17.15 4.09
C ALA A 231 -6.25 16.98 3.20
N ALA A 232 -6.05 16.39 2.03
CA ALA A 232 -7.09 16.26 1.02
C ALA A 232 -7.33 14.77 0.70
N PHE A 233 -8.60 14.39 0.62
CA PHE A 233 -9.01 13.02 0.29
C PHE A 233 -10.06 13.02 -0.84
N VAL A 234 -10.10 14.07 -1.67
CA VAL A 234 -11.10 14.28 -2.72
C VAL A 234 -11.13 13.07 -3.65
N ASP A 235 -12.32 12.50 -3.89
CA ASP A 235 -12.50 11.31 -4.73
C ASP A 235 -11.69 10.06 -4.32
N ALA A 236 -11.16 10.04 -3.09
CA ALA A 236 -10.55 8.83 -2.53
C ALA A 236 -11.59 7.71 -2.37
N THR A 237 -11.18 6.50 -2.73
CA THR A 237 -12.00 5.28 -2.68
C THR A 237 -11.49 4.36 -1.58
N PHE A 238 -12.36 4.07 -0.60
CA PHE A 238 -12.12 3.12 0.48
C PHE A 238 -13.02 1.90 0.31
N ALA A 239 -12.49 0.83 -0.30
CA ALA A 239 -13.27 -0.39 -0.50
C ALA A 239 -13.35 -1.24 0.79
N GLY A 240 -12.34 -1.12 1.67
CA GLY A 240 -12.33 -1.69 3.01
C GLY A 240 -12.76 -0.70 4.10
N SER A 241 -12.57 -1.07 5.36
CA SER A 241 -12.84 -0.19 6.49
C SER A 241 -11.89 1.00 6.52
N ALA A 242 -12.43 2.22 6.57
CA ALA A 242 -11.67 3.44 6.81
C ALA A 242 -11.88 3.92 8.26
N SER A 243 -10.82 4.30 8.96
CA SER A 243 -10.90 4.86 10.32
C SER A 243 -10.06 6.12 10.44
N PHE A 244 -10.65 7.17 11.01
CA PHE A 244 -10.00 8.45 11.32
C PHE A 244 -10.19 8.81 12.81
N LEU A 245 -10.43 7.80 13.65
CA LEU A 245 -10.67 8.00 15.08
C LEU A 245 -9.53 8.80 15.71
N GLU A 246 -9.84 9.93 16.36
CA GLU A 246 -8.85 10.81 17.01
C GLU A 246 -7.77 11.39 16.08
N ALA A 247 -8.00 11.36 14.75
CA ALA A 247 -7.14 12.07 13.82
C ALA A 247 -7.25 13.60 14.04
N THR A 248 -6.11 14.28 13.99
CA THR A 248 -6.01 15.73 14.15
C THR A 248 -5.66 16.39 12.82
N PHE A 249 -6.45 17.38 12.42
CA PHE A 249 -6.19 18.21 11.24
C PHE A 249 -5.97 19.65 11.69
N THR A 250 -4.74 20.14 11.62
CA THR A 250 -4.43 21.52 12.04
C THR A 250 -4.52 22.54 10.90
N GLY A 251 -4.44 22.08 9.65
CA GLY A 251 -4.72 22.85 8.43
C GLY A 251 -6.17 22.73 7.94
N GLU A 252 -6.47 23.24 6.75
CA GLU A 252 -7.75 22.95 6.08
C GLU A 252 -7.81 21.46 5.71
N GLY A 253 -8.74 20.71 6.32
CA GLY A 253 -8.94 19.29 6.03
C GLY A 253 -10.23 19.06 5.22
N MET A 254 -10.13 18.39 4.07
CA MET A 254 -11.29 17.98 3.26
C MET A 254 -11.38 16.46 3.21
N VAL A 255 -12.40 15.91 3.89
CA VAL A 255 -12.70 14.46 3.89
C VAL A 255 -14.03 14.22 3.16
N PRO A 256 -14.09 13.37 2.10
CA PRO A 256 -15.32 13.12 1.38
C PRO A 256 -16.35 12.37 2.22
N GLN A 257 -17.59 12.87 2.21
CA GLN A 257 -18.71 12.22 2.88
C GLN A 257 -19.35 11.07 2.05
N ARG A 258 -19.10 11.03 0.72
CA ARG A 258 -19.85 10.19 -0.23
C ARG A 258 -19.41 8.73 -0.37
N ASN A 259 -18.21 8.36 0.11
CA ASN A 259 -17.66 7.00 -0.05
C ASN A 259 -17.57 6.19 1.27
N LEU A 260 -18.15 6.68 2.37
CA LEU A 260 -18.17 6.01 3.68
C LEU A 260 -19.18 4.84 3.78
N HIS A 261 -19.73 4.39 2.64
CA HIS A 261 -20.83 3.44 2.61
C HIS A 261 -20.37 1.98 2.53
N ARG A 262 -20.01 1.41 3.70
CA ARG A 262 -20.52 0.08 4.13
C ARG A 262 -20.20 -0.15 5.62
N ARG A 263 -21.24 0.00 6.45
CA ARG A 263 -21.34 -0.29 7.89
C ARG A 263 -20.34 0.45 8.82
N ARG A 264 -20.82 1.61 9.32
CA ARG A 264 -20.71 2.06 10.73
C ARG A 264 -19.35 2.60 11.22
N VAL A 265 -18.71 3.58 10.55
CA VAL A 265 -17.35 4.01 10.98
C VAL A 265 -17.07 5.53 11.06
N VAL A 266 -18.04 6.44 10.92
CA VAL A 266 -17.81 7.84 11.34
C VAL A 266 -18.95 8.30 12.25
N ARG A 267 -18.63 8.58 13.52
CA ARG A 267 -19.55 9.15 14.51
C ARG A 267 -19.35 10.67 14.53
N ARG A 268 -20.43 11.43 14.75
CA ARG A 268 -20.42 12.90 14.87
C ARG A 268 -19.44 13.49 15.92
N ARG A 269 -18.85 12.66 16.78
CA ARG A 269 -17.87 13.07 17.80
C ARG A 269 -16.43 13.04 17.26
N ASP A 270 -16.23 12.62 16.01
CA ASP A 270 -14.89 12.47 15.43
C ASP A 270 -14.30 13.80 14.93
N PHE A 271 -15.11 14.88 14.89
CA PHE A 271 -14.67 16.23 14.54
C PHE A 271 -14.56 17.10 15.80
N HIS A 272 -13.47 16.98 16.54
CA HIS A 272 -13.20 17.77 17.75
C HIS A 272 -12.08 18.79 17.54
N ARG A 273 -12.28 19.73 16.60
CA ARG A 273 -11.74 21.13 16.50
C ARG A 273 -11.41 21.50 15.06
N ARG A 274 -11.76 22.75 14.72
CA ARG A 274 -11.46 23.55 13.50
C ARG A 274 -10.97 22.77 12.26
N GLY A 275 -11.92 22.17 11.54
CA GLY A 275 -11.80 21.91 10.11
C GLY A 275 -13.08 22.40 9.41
N MET A 276 -12.95 23.20 8.36
CA MET A 276 -14.10 23.70 7.58
C MET A 276 -14.66 22.57 6.72
N VAL A 277 -15.89 22.13 7.02
CA VAL A 277 -16.68 21.32 6.08
C VAL A 277 -17.37 22.30 5.12
N LEU A 278 -16.96 22.31 3.84
CA LEU A 278 -17.57 23.18 2.84
C LEU A 278 -19.02 22.75 2.56
N ARG A 279 -19.94 23.72 2.61
CA ARG A 279 -21.39 23.54 2.44
C ARG A 279 -21.82 23.01 1.07
N ARG A 280 -20.89 22.87 0.12
CA ARG A 280 -21.09 22.37 -1.25
C ARG A 280 -21.28 20.84 -1.27
N ASP A 281 -20.92 20.15 -0.18
CA ASP A 281 -20.94 18.69 -0.07
C ASP A 281 -22.24 18.12 0.52
N LEU A 282 -23.18 18.99 0.95
CA LEU A 282 -24.46 18.61 1.55
C LEU A 282 -25.54 18.41 0.48
N HIS A 283 -25.47 17.30 -0.24
CA HIS A 283 -26.59 16.80 -1.05
C HIS A 283 -27.08 15.46 -0.48
N GLN A 284 -27.71 15.52 0.70
CA GLN A 284 -28.97 14.84 1.10
C GLN A 284 -29.12 14.86 2.63
N GLN A 285 -30.37 15.09 3.06
CA GLN A 285 -30.86 15.48 4.39
C GLN A 285 -30.08 14.97 5.62
N CYS A 286 -29.55 15.91 6.42
CA CYS A 286 -29.27 15.70 7.84
C CYS A 286 -30.13 16.68 8.66
N SER A 287 -31.01 16.15 9.51
CA SER A 287 -31.80 16.92 10.46
C SER A 287 -30.90 17.56 11.53
N ILE A 288 -30.94 18.89 11.66
CA ILE A 288 -30.20 19.65 12.68
C ILE A 288 -31.17 19.99 13.82
N ARG A 289 -30.90 19.53 15.04
CA ARG A 289 -31.65 19.93 16.24
C ARG A 289 -31.03 21.19 16.85
N ARG A 290 -31.88 22.05 17.41
CA ARG A 290 -31.63 23.45 17.82
C ARG A 290 -30.67 23.64 19.03
N GLY A 291 -29.88 22.62 19.40
CA GLY A 291 -28.88 22.67 20.47
C GLY A 291 -27.42 22.76 19.99
N ASP A 292 -27.18 22.70 18.68
CA ASP A 292 -25.83 22.51 18.09
C ASP A 292 -24.98 23.79 18.00
N PHE A 293 -25.39 24.90 18.62
CA PHE A 293 -24.61 26.15 18.63
C PHE A 293 -24.33 26.64 20.05
N HIS A 294 -23.09 26.46 20.52
CA HIS A 294 -22.53 27.28 21.58
C HIS A 294 -21.29 28.02 21.06
N ARG A 295 -21.47 29.34 20.91
CA ARG A 295 -20.56 30.43 20.53
C ARG A 295 -20.57 30.84 19.03
N PRO A 296 -20.75 32.15 18.73
CA PRO A 296 -20.89 32.65 17.37
C PRO A 296 -19.54 32.82 16.67
N SER A 297 -19.43 32.39 15.42
CA SER A 297 -18.33 32.75 14.53
C SER A 297 -18.86 33.50 13.31
N LEU A 298 -18.24 34.64 13.00
CA LEU A 298 -18.58 35.52 11.88
C LEU A 298 -18.38 34.82 10.53
N ILE A 299 -19.39 34.91 9.66
CA ILE A 299 -19.29 34.55 8.25
C ILE A 299 -19.04 35.84 7.47
N ARG A 300 -17.94 35.90 6.71
CA ARG A 300 -17.62 37.03 5.81
C ARG A 300 -18.62 37.04 4.65
N GLY A 301 -19.25 38.19 4.41
CA GLY A 301 -20.40 38.36 3.51
C GLY A 301 -20.11 38.27 2.00
N SER A 302 -18.96 37.77 1.56
CA SER A 302 -18.58 37.72 0.15
C SER A 302 -19.07 36.48 -0.62
N ASP A 303 -19.67 35.49 0.05
CA ASP A 303 -20.06 34.21 -0.60
C ASP A 303 -21.53 34.15 -1.03
N LEU A 304 -22.24 35.29 -1.09
CA LEU A 304 -23.63 35.36 -1.54
C LEU A 304 -23.74 35.84 -2.99
N HIS A 305 -23.60 34.91 -3.94
CA HIS A 305 -24.05 35.15 -5.32
C HIS A 305 -25.44 34.54 -5.59
N ARG A 306 -26.42 35.46 -5.60
CA ARG A 306 -27.76 35.48 -6.22
C ARG A 306 -28.94 34.72 -5.57
N PRO A 307 -30.11 35.38 -5.40
CA PRO A 307 -31.30 34.79 -4.78
C PRO A 307 -32.16 34.00 -5.78
N ARG A 308 -32.72 32.87 -5.34
CA ARG A 308 -33.87 32.21 -5.99
C ARG A 308 -35.05 32.18 -5.02
N LEU A 309 -36.21 32.63 -5.50
CA LEU A 309 -37.48 32.71 -4.77
C LEU A 309 -38.04 31.32 -4.45
N VAL A 310 -38.31 31.03 -3.18
CA VAL A 310 -39.04 29.83 -2.75
C VAL A 310 -40.53 30.17 -2.58
N HIS A 311 -41.39 29.32 -3.14
CA HIS A 311 -42.82 29.55 -3.27
C HIS A 311 -43.57 29.19 -1.97
N ARG A 312 -44.61 29.98 -1.65
CA ARG A 312 -45.27 30.06 -0.32
C ARG A 312 -46.19 28.87 0.04
N ARG A 313 -46.06 27.71 -0.63
CA ARG A 313 -46.99 26.57 -0.47
C ARG A 313 -46.42 25.35 0.26
N ASP A 314 -45.15 25.36 0.65
CA ASP A 314 -44.53 24.23 1.37
C ASP A 314 -44.51 24.38 2.90
N LEU A 315 -45.31 25.32 3.43
CA LEU A 315 -45.53 25.49 4.87
C LEU A 315 -46.88 24.91 5.28
N HIS A 316 -46.92 23.62 5.59
CA HIS A 316 -48.06 23.01 6.28
C HIS A 316 -47.67 22.58 7.70
N GLN A 317 -48.19 23.38 8.66
CA GLN A 317 -48.80 23.04 9.96
C GLN A 317 -48.07 22.12 10.96
N GLN A 318 -48.11 22.29 12.29
CA GLN A 318 -48.60 23.30 13.24
C GLN A 318 -47.99 22.92 14.61
N GLY A 319 -47.67 23.91 15.45
CA GLY A 319 -47.30 23.69 16.85
C GLY A 319 -47.17 25.02 17.59
N LEU A 320 -48.18 25.36 18.41
CA LEU A 320 -48.33 26.61 19.15
C LEU A 320 -47.31 26.74 20.30
N VAL A 321 -46.64 27.89 20.39
CA VAL A 321 -46.23 28.49 21.68
C VAL A 321 -46.51 30.00 21.61
N ARG A 322 -47.54 30.45 22.34
CA ARG A 322 -47.70 31.82 22.85
C ARG A 322 -46.83 31.92 24.13
N GLN A 323 -46.32 33.03 24.65
CA GLN A 323 -46.75 34.42 24.67
C GLN A 323 -45.56 35.27 25.18
N ARG A 324 -45.44 36.52 24.70
CA ARG A 324 -44.72 37.67 25.31
C ARG A 324 -43.19 37.62 25.26
N ASP A 325 -42.64 38.44 24.35
CA ASP A 325 -41.35 39.18 24.44
C ASP A 325 -40.74 39.48 23.06
N LEU A 326 -41.58 39.75 22.05
CA LEU A 326 -41.15 40.39 20.81
C LEU A 326 -41.60 41.86 20.82
N HIS A 327 -40.77 42.69 21.46
CA HIS A 327 -40.85 44.14 21.33
C HIS A 327 -40.52 44.57 19.89
N ARG A 328 -41.52 45.21 19.27
CA ARG A 328 -41.52 46.21 18.18
C ARG A 328 -40.42 46.16 17.09
N GLN A 329 -40.90 45.95 15.86
CA GLN A 329 -40.27 46.38 14.61
C GLN A 329 -40.49 47.88 14.36
N GLY A 330 -39.56 48.53 13.66
CA GLY A 330 -39.77 49.78 12.94
C GLY A 330 -38.80 49.90 11.75
N PRO A 331 -39.26 50.18 10.51
CA PRO A 331 -38.40 50.31 9.33
C PRO A 331 -37.96 51.77 9.10
N ILE A 332 -36.69 51.97 8.72
CA ILE A 332 -36.18 53.27 8.24
C ILE A 332 -36.37 53.32 6.72
N ARG A 333 -36.97 54.41 6.21
CA ARG A 333 -37.18 54.68 4.78
C ARG A 333 -36.02 55.50 4.18
N PRO A 334 -35.74 55.38 2.87
CA PRO A 334 -34.62 56.05 2.21
C PRO A 334 -34.99 57.49 1.81
N GLY A 335 -34.27 58.48 2.31
CA GLY A 335 -34.56 59.90 2.04
C GLY A 335 -33.50 60.95 2.41
N ASP A 336 -32.44 60.61 3.16
CA ASP A 336 -31.49 61.63 3.64
C ASP A 336 -30.22 61.69 2.79
N LEU A 337 -30.36 62.26 1.60
CA LEU A 337 -29.28 62.94 0.89
C LEU A 337 -29.77 64.34 0.49
N ARG A 338 -29.34 65.37 1.24
CA ARG A 338 -28.95 66.73 0.78
C ARG A 338 -29.02 67.74 1.93
N ARG A 339 -27.87 68.30 2.32
CA ARG A 339 -27.51 69.74 2.18
C ARG A 339 -26.25 70.03 3.01
N TRP A 340 -25.20 70.43 2.32
CA TRP A 340 -24.17 71.33 2.83
C TRP A 340 -24.46 72.71 2.23
N SER A 341 -24.26 73.76 3.04
CA SER A 341 -23.97 75.19 2.74
C SER A 341 -24.61 76.10 3.80
N PRO A 342 -24.06 77.30 4.07
CA PRO A 342 -23.01 78.02 3.33
C PRO A 342 -21.59 77.66 3.76
#